data_AF-A0A067K8Q9-F1
#
_entry.id   AF-A0A067K8Q9-F1
#
_cell.length_a   1.000
_cell.length_b   1.000
_cell.length_c   1.000
_cell.angle_alpha   90.00
_cell.angle_beta   90.00
_cell.angle_gamma   90.00
#
_symmetry.space_group_name_H-M   'P 1'
#
loop_
_entity.id
_entity.type
_entity.pdbx_description
1 polymer ?
#
loop_
_entity_poly.entity_id
_entity_poly.type
_entity_poly.pdbx_seq_one_letter_code
_entity_poly.pdbx_strand_id
1 'polypeptide(L)'
;MQSSLTVLQALTMDRRLGHHFKIPAGSISIVVGLISCSIFLTINDRFLFRMWQKLTRKPLTLFQRIGIGHVLNVLGMAVSALVESRRLRVAHAQYSDSDKENSRIVPMLVLWLFPQLILVGVGEAFHFPGQVSFYYQEFPDSLRSTATAMLSLITGISFYAGTALIDLIRRVTDWLPDNIDHGRLDNVYWVLTVVGILNFCYYLCCAKFYKFENVQKAIESELGCNKSSSG
;
A
#
# COMPACT_ATOMS: atom_id res chain seq x y z
N MET A 1 3.42 6.60 5.51
CA MET A 1 2.10 6.79 6.15
C MET A 1 1.64 5.52 6.86
N GLN A 2 1.29 4.47 6.13
CA GLN A 2 0.73 3.23 6.70
C GLN A 2 1.65 2.60 7.76
N SER A 3 2.97 2.49 7.50
CA SER A 3 3.93 1.89 8.44
C SER A 3 3.97 2.60 9.80
N SER A 4 3.90 3.94 9.83
CA SER A 4 3.94 4.71 11.07
C SER A 4 2.70 4.47 11.94
N LEU A 5 1.52 4.35 11.30
CA LEU A 5 0.26 4.04 11.98
C LEU A 5 0.22 2.59 12.46
N THR A 6 0.71 1.64 11.66
CA THR A 6 0.85 0.23 12.09
C THR A 6 1.77 0.08 13.29
N VAL A 7 2.83 0.89 13.39
CA VAL A 7 3.70 0.91 14.58
C VAL A 7 2.96 1.44 15.80
N LEU A 8 2.19 2.52 15.65
CA LEU A 8 1.36 3.05 16.73
C LEU A 8 0.32 2.02 17.22
N GLN A 9 -0.34 1.35 16.28
CA GLN A 9 -1.27 0.26 16.54
C GLN A 9 -0.58 -0.88 17.30
N ALA A 10 0.60 -1.31 16.84
CA ALA A 10 1.38 -2.38 17.47
C ALA A 10 1.89 -2.02 18.88
N LEU A 11 2.05 -0.72 19.22
CA LEU A 11 2.40 -0.29 20.57
C LEU A 11 1.26 -0.50 21.58
N THR A 12 0.00 -0.51 21.12
CA THR A 12 -1.20 -0.71 21.96
C THR A 12 -1.63 -2.18 22.11
N MET A 13 -0.94 -3.10 21.45
CA MET A 13 -1.24 -4.54 21.46
C MET A 13 -0.26 -5.34 22.32
N ASP A 14 -0.64 -6.55 22.72
CA ASP A 14 0.28 -7.42 23.46
C ASP A 14 1.36 -8.01 22.53
N ARG A 15 2.60 -7.57 22.76
CA ARG A 15 3.79 -7.88 21.94
C ARG A 15 4.56 -9.12 22.41
N ARG A 16 3.98 -9.90 23.34
CA ARG A 16 4.57 -11.14 23.83
C ARG A 16 4.34 -12.27 22.81
N LEU A 17 5.43 -12.71 22.17
CA LEU A 17 5.46 -13.95 21.40
C LEU A 17 6.02 -15.04 22.34
N GLY A 18 5.12 -15.69 23.06
CA GLY A 18 5.45 -16.69 24.09
C GLY A 18 5.81 -16.10 25.46
N HIS A 19 6.38 -16.93 26.34
CA HIS A 19 6.61 -16.58 27.75
C HIS A 19 7.81 -15.62 27.98
N HIS A 20 8.75 -15.51 27.03
CA HIS A 20 10.02 -14.79 27.22
C HIS A 20 10.41 -13.78 26.11
N PHE A 21 9.74 -13.72 24.96
CA PHE A 21 10.15 -12.84 23.85
C PHE A 21 9.17 -11.69 23.61
N LYS A 22 9.66 -10.45 23.75
CA LYS A 22 8.93 -9.21 23.48
C LYS A 22 9.50 -8.55 22.22
N ILE A 23 8.76 -8.61 21.12
CA ILE A 23 9.26 -8.04 19.86
C ILE A 23 9.02 -6.51 19.84
N PRO A 24 10.01 -5.69 19.43
CA PRO A 24 9.81 -4.26 19.21
C PRO A 24 8.72 -4.01 18.16
N ALA A 25 7.74 -3.17 18.47
CA ALA A 25 6.59 -2.87 17.59
C ALA A 25 7.01 -2.39 16.19
N GLY A 26 8.09 -1.60 16.12
CA GLY A 26 8.68 -1.10 14.87
C GLY A 26 9.23 -2.21 13.97
N SER A 27 9.90 -3.19 14.56
CA SER A 27 10.59 -4.25 13.82
C SER A 27 9.61 -5.22 13.15
N ILE A 28 8.44 -5.45 13.75
CA ILE A 28 7.44 -6.40 13.23
C ILE A 28 6.97 -5.99 11.83
N SER A 29 6.63 -4.71 11.67
CA SER A 29 6.11 -4.19 10.39
C SER A 29 7.17 -4.26 9.28
N ILE A 30 8.42 -3.93 9.61
CA ILE A 30 9.53 -3.90 8.65
C ILE A 30 9.95 -5.32 8.29
N VAL A 31 10.17 -6.18 9.28
CA VAL A 31 10.68 -7.55 9.07
C VAL A 31 9.65 -8.41 8.34
N VAL A 32 8.39 -8.39 8.79
CA VAL A 32 7.34 -9.20 8.13
C VAL A 32 7.05 -8.68 6.73
N GLY A 33 6.98 -7.36 6.54
CA GLY A 33 6.76 -6.75 5.22
C GLY A 33 7.87 -7.08 4.23
N LEU A 34 9.15 -6.93 4.63
CA LEU A 34 10.29 -7.21 3.76
C LEU A 34 10.45 -8.69 3.44
N ILE A 35 10.25 -9.58 4.43
CA ILE A 35 10.30 -11.03 4.22
C ILE A 35 9.17 -11.46 3.30
N SER A 36 7.93 -11.00 3.55
CA SER A 36 6.78 -11.30 2.71
C SER A 36 6.99 -10.82 1.27
N CYS A 37 7.46 -9.58 1.10
CA CYS A 37 7.79 -9.03 -0.21
C CYS A 37 8.86 -9.86 -0.92
N SER A 38 9.96 -10.23 -0.24
CA SER A 38 11.05 -11.01 -0.83
C SER A 38 10.62 -12.41 -1.26
N ILE A 39 9.84 -13.11 -0.42
CA ILE A 39 9.30 -14.43 -0.74
C ILE A 39 8.37 -14.32 -1.95
N PHE A 40 7.45 -13.36 -1.93
CA PHE A 40 6.46 -13.22 -2.98
C PHE A 40 7.04 -12.71 -4.30
N LEU A 41 8.08 -11.86 -4.24
CA LEU A 41 8.85 -11.44 -5.40
C LEU A 41 9.52 -12.66 -6.08
N THR A 42 10.14 -13.54 -5.28
CA THR A 42 10.76 -14.78 -5.78
C THR A 42 9.72 -15.70 -6.42
N ILE A 43 8.53 -15.83 -5.81
CA ILE A 43 7.41 -16.61 -6.34
C ILE A 43 6.89 -15.97 -7.64
N ASN A 44 6.76 -14.65 -7.67
CA ASN A 44 6.29 -13.91 -8.84
C ASN A 44 7.21 -14.15 -10.03
N ASP A 45 8.52 -13.91 -9.86
CA ASP A 45 9.54 -14.11 -10.89
C ASP A 45 9.58 -15.54 -11.42
N ARG A 46 9.55 -16.53 -10.52
CA ARG A 46 9.76 -17.93 -10.90
C ARG A 46 8.50 -18.63 -11.38
N PHE A 47 7.37 -18.37 -10.73
CA PHE A 47 6.14 -19.13 -10.92
C PHE A 47 5.09 -18.33 -11.69
N LEU A 48 4.85 -17.08 -11.29
CA LEU A 48 3.73 -16.30 -11.81
C LEU A 48 3.95 -15.83 -13.25
N PHE A 49 5.16 -15.38 -13.61
CA PHE A 49 5.49 -15.09 -15.01
C PHE A 49 5.38 -16.34 -15.90
N ARG A 50 5.92 -17.48 -15.44
CA ARG A 50 5.87 -18.74 -16.20
C ARG A 50 4.45 -19.25 -16.38
N MET A 51 3.63 -19.19 -15.34
CA MET A 51 2.21 -19.56 -15.40
C MET A 51 1.41 -18.61 -16.29
N TRP A 52 1.62 -17.30 -16.16
CA TRP A 52 0.89 -16.32 -16.92
C TRP A 52 1.19 -16.42 -18.42
N GLN A 53 2.46 -16.68 -18.76
CA GLN A 53 2.89 -16.93 -20.13
C GLN A 53 2.31 -18.25 -20.68
N LYS A 54 2.21 -19.29 -19.85
CA LYS A 54 1.53 -20.54 -20.23
C LYS A 54 0.03 -20.37 -20.44
N LEU A 55 -0.64 -19.59 -19.58
CA LEU A 55 -2.09 -19.45 -19.57
C LEU A 55 -2.59 -18.45 -20.63
N THR A 56 -1.97 -17.28 -20.70
CA THR A 56 -2.47 -16.13 -21.48
C THR A 56 -1.73 -15.95 -22.80
N ARG A 57 -0.61 -16.67 -23.01
CA ARG A 57 0.32 -16.54 -24.15
C ARG A 57 0.81 -15.12 -24.44
N LYS A 58 0.54 -14.17 -23.56
CA LYS A 58 0.94 -12.76 -23.62
C LYS A 58 1.61 -12.38 -22.31
N PRO A 59 2.68 -11.55 -22.33
CA PRO A 59 3.29 -11.04 -21.11
C PRO A 59 2.27 -10.17 -20.36
N LEU A 60 2.30 -10.24 -19.03
CA LEU A 60 1.46 -9.39 -18.18
C LEU A 60 1.87 -7.93 -18.41
N THR A 61 0.91 -7.08 -18.77
CA THR A 61 1.22 -5.67 -19.07
C THR A 61 1.67 -4.94 -17.81
N LEU A 62 2.56 -3.97 -17.99
CA LEU A 62 3.15 -3.20 -16.91
C LEU A 62 2.09 -2.50 -16.04
N PHE A 63 1.10 -1.88 -16.69
CA PHE A 63 -0.04 -1.24 -16.03
C PHE A 63 -0.93 -2.24 -15.28
N GLN A 64 -1.10 -3.47 -15.77
CA GLN A 64 -1.85 -4.49 -15.02
C GLN A 64 -1.14 -4.90 -13.73
N ARG A 65 0.19 -4.99 -13.74
CA ARG A 65 0.97 -5.32 -12.53
C ARG A 65 0.87 -4.24 -11.47
N ILE A 66 1.09 -3.00 -11.89
CA ILE A 66 0.97 -1.83 -11.01
C ILE A 66 -0.46 -1.76 -10.46
N GLY A 67 -1.47 -1.97 -11.30
CA GLY A 67 -2.88 -2.01 -10.89
C GLY A 67 -3.21 -3.12 -9.88
N ILE A 68 -2.74 -4.35 -10.10
CA ILE A 68 -2.95 -5.47 -9.16
C ILE A 68 -2.30 -5.17 -7.80
N GLY A 69 -1.06 -4.67 -7.80
CA GLY A 69 -0.36 -4.27 -6.58
C GLY A 69 -1.11 -3.18 -5.82
N HIS A 70 -1.66 -2.20 -6.53
CA HIS A 70 -2.45 -1.12 -5.95
C HIS A 70 -3.76 -1.62 -5.31
N VAL A 71 -4.48 -2.54 -5.97
CA VAL A 71 -5.68 -3.17 -5.40
C VAL A 71 -5.34 -3.97 -4.14
N LEU A 72 -4.25 -4.74 -4.15
CA LEU A 72 -3.81 -5.51 -2.99
C LEU A 72 -3.41 -4.60 -1.82
N ASN A 73 -2.77 -3.47 -2.10
CA ASN A 73 -2.46 -2.47 -1.07
C ASN A 73 -3.73 -1.84 -0.47
N VAL A 74 -4.73 -1.49 -1.29
CA VAL A 74 -6.03 -0.97 -0.80
C VAL A 74 -6.76 -2.03 0.02
N LEU A 75 -6.76 -3.29 -0.41
CA LEU A 75 -7.33 -4.40 0.36
C LEU A 75 -6.58 -4.61 1.69
N GLY A 76 -5.25 -4.54 1.69
CA GLY A 76 -4.43 -4.61 2.90
C GLY A 76 -4.78 -3.50 3.89
N MET A 77 -4.98 -2.28 3.38
CA MET A 77 -5.42 -1.13 4.17
C MET A 77 -6.83 -1.33 4.73
N ALA A 78 -7.78 -1.85 3.95
CA ALA A 78 -9.13 -2.17 4.40
C ALA A 78 -9.14 -3.27 5.48
N VAL A 79 -8.30 -4.30 5.33
CA VAL A 79 -8.10 -5.33 6.37
C VAL A 79 -7.51 -4.70 7.64
N SER A 80 -6.55 -3.79 7.52
CA SER A 80 -5.99 -3.06 8.66
C SER A 80 -7.06 -2.24 9.39
N ALA A 81 -7.93 -1.55 8.64
CA ALA A 81 -9.06 -0.81 9.19
C ALA A 81 -9.99 -1.74 9.97
N LEU A 82 -10.38 -2.88 9.38
CA LEU A 82 -11.28 -3.85 10.03
C LEU A 82 -10.68 -4.45 11.30
N VAL A 83 -9.38 -4.77 11.30
CA VAL A 83 -8.66 -5.26 12.49
C VAL A 83 -8.69 -4.19 13.58
N GLU A 84 -8.53 -2.92 13.23
CA GLU A 84 -8.59 -1.81 14.18
C GLU A 84 -10.02 -1.59 14.72
N SER A 85 -11.06 -1.64 13.88
CA SER A 85 -12.45 -1.56 14.32
C SER A 85 -12.78 -2.69 15.32
N ARG A 86 -12.23 -3.89 15.09
CA ARG A 86 -12.36 -5.04 16.01
C ARG A 86 -11.62 -4.80 17.32
N ARG A 87 -10.39 -4.27 17.29
CA ARG A 87 -9.61 -3.93 18.50
C ARG A 87 -10.35 -2.91 19.37
N LEU A 88 -10.85 -1.83 18.76
CA LEU A 88 -11.63 -0.79 19.43
C LEU A 88 -12.91 -1.35 20.05
N ARG A 89 -13.65 -2.22 19.34
CA ARG A 89 -14.87 -2.83 19.88
C ARG A 89 -14.60 -3.69 21.12
N VAL A 90 -13.49 -4.43 21.15
CA VAL A 90 -13.08 -5.21 22.32
C VAL A 90 -12.64 -4.30 23.47
N ALA A 91 -11.90 -3.22 23.17
CA ALA A 91 -11.50 -2.24 24.18
C ALA A 91 -12.70 -1.53 24.85
N HIS A 92 -13.70 -1.12 24.06
CA HIS A 92 -14.92 -0.49 24.58
C HIS A 92 -15.80 -1.45 25.40
N ALA A 93 -15.86 -2.73 25.03
CA ALA A 93 -16.65 -3.72 25.77
C ALA A 93 -16.09 -3.98 27.18
N GLN A 94 -14.76 -3.91 27.37
CA GLN A 94 -14.16 -4.06 28.70
C GLN A 94 -14.26 -2.80 29.57
N TYR A 95 -14.35 -1.62 28.95
CA TYR A 95 -14.47 -0.35 29.69
C TYR A 95 -15.82 -0.20 30.42
N SER A 96 -16.87 -0.91 29.98
CA SER A 96 -18.18 -0.92 30.67
C SER A 96 -18.26 -1.86 31.88
N ASP A 97 -17.30 -2.76 32.09
CA ASP A 97 -17.40 -3.85 33.08
C ASP A 97 -16.38 -3.74 34.23
N SER A 98 -15.46 -2.77 34.19
CA SER A 98 -14.48 -2.62 35.27
C SER A 98 -13.94 -1.20 35.44
N ASP A 99 -14.42 -0.52 36.48
CA ASP A 99 -13.63 0.46 37.22
C ASP A 99 -12.32 -0.22 37.68
N LYS A 100 -11.24 -0.06 36.91
CA LYS A 100 -9.84 -0.17 37.41
C LYS A 100 -8.81 0.21 36.35
N GLU A 101 -8.14 1.31 36.70
CA GLU A 101 -6.96 2.02 36.22
C GLU A 101 -5.72 1.22 35.74
N ASN A 102 -5.80 -0.05 35.27
CA ASN A 102 -4.55 -0.79 35.02
C ASN A 102 -4.46 -1.79 33.85
N SER A 103 -5.41 -1.82 32.91
CA SER A 103 -5.26 -2.65 31.71
C SER A 103 -4.93 -1.83 30.47
N ARG A 104 -3.71 -1.30 30.43
CA ARG A 104 -3.09 -0.57 29.28
C ARG A 104 -2.84 -1.43 28.03
N ILE A 105 -3.24 -2.70 28.02
CA ILE A 105 -2.94 -3.66 26.95
C ILE A 105 -4.24 -4.33 26.54
N VAL A 106 -4.71 -4.05 25.33
CA VAL A 106 -5.82 -4.82 24.74
C VAL A 106 -5.31 -6.25 24.55
N PRO A 107 -6.02 -7.30 25.02
CA PRO A 107 -5.62 -8.70 24.86
C PRO A 107 -5.85 -9.17 23.40
N MET A 108 -5.34 -8.41 22.44
CA MET A 108 -5.28 -8.78 21.03
C MET A 108 -3.81 -9.07 20.71
N LEU A 109 -3.57 -10.31 20.29
CA LEU A 109 -2.25 -10.74 19.83
C LEU A 109 -1.85 -9.94 18.59
N VAL A 110 -0.59 -9.49 18.55
CA VAL A 110 0.03 -8.86 17.38
C VAL A 110 -0.03 -9.75 16.11
N LEU A 111 -0.33 -11.05 16.26
CA LEU A 111 -0.63 -11.96 15.15
C LEU A 111 -1.74 -11.45 14.22
N TRP A 112 -2.66 -10.62 14.71
CA TRP A 112 -3.70 -9.99 13.87
C TRP A 112 -3.18 -8.94 12.88
N LEU A 113 -1.96 -8.44 13.05
CA LEU A 113 -1.31 -7.54 12.08
C LEU A 113 -0.68 -8.29 10.90
N PHE A 114 -0.41 -9.58 11.03
CA PHE A 114 0.20 -10.38 9.96
C PHE A 114 -0.60 -10.38 8.66
N PRO A 115 -1.94 -10.60 8.63
CA PRO A 115 -2.67 -10.64 7.36
C PRO A 115 -2.56 -9.34 6.56
N GLN A 116 -2.61 -8.18 7.21
CA GLN A 116 -2.44 -6.90 6.50
C GLN A 116 -0.98 -6.67 6.07
N LEU A 117 0.02 -7.03 6.89
CA LEU A 117 1.44 -6.93 6.50
C LEU A 117 1.78 -7.83 5.32
N ILE A 118 1.23 -9.04 5.29
CA ILE A 118 1.43 -9.98 4.19
C ILE A 118 0.78 -9.42 2.93
N LEU A 119 -0.49 -8.99 2.97
CA LEU A 119 -1.16 -8.40 1.81
C LEU A 119 -0.40 -7.22 1.21
N VAL A 120 0.10 -6.32 2.07
CA VAL A 120 0.92 -5.18 1.65
C VAL A 120 2.24 -5.64 1.06
N GLY A 121 2.94 -6.59 1.69
CA GLY A 121 4.18 -7.14 1.14
C GLY A 121 3.98 -7.81 -0.22
N VAL A 122 2.86 -8.50 -0.42
CA VAL A 122 2.45 -9.08 -1.71
C VAL A 122 2.16 -7.96 -2.72
N GLY A 123 1.42 -6.93 -2.33
CA GLY A 123 1.11 -5.76 -3.17
C GLY A 123 2.38 -5.04 -3.66
N GLU A 124 3.33 -4.80 -2.75
CA GLU A 124 4.63 -4.20 -3.06
C GLU A 124 5.45 -5.06 -4.03
N ALA A 125 5.42 -6.38 -3.91
CA ALA A 125 6.11 -7.29 -4.82
C ALA A 125 5.58 -7.21 -6.27
N PHE A 126 4.33 -6.78 -6.47
CA PHE A 126 3.77 -6.51 -7.81
C PHE A 126 3.98 -5.07 -8.25
N HIS A 127 3.83 -4.13 -7.33
CA HIS A 127 3.86 -2.71 -7.59
C HIS A 127 5.27 -2.20 -7.89
N PHE A 128 6.26 -2.56 -7.07
CA PHE A 128 7.62 -2.02 -7.14
C PHE A 128 8.35 -2.35 -8.46
N PRO A 129 8.41 -3.62 -8.93
CA PRO A 129 9.07 -3.94 -10.20
C PRO A 129 8.35 -3.28 -11.38
N GLY A 130 7.01 -3.20 -11.32
CA GLY A 130 6.22 -2.54 -12.35
C GLY A 130 6.49 -1.04 -12.43
N GLN A 131 6.56 -0.38 -11.28
CA GLN A 131 6.91 1.04 -11.22
C GLN A 131 8.30 1.28 -11.78
N VAL A 132 9.32 0.54 -11.32
CA VAL A 132 10.70 0.69 -11.81
C VAL A 132 10.76 0.46 -13.32
N SER A 133 10.21 -0.62 -13.85
CA SER A 133 10.24 -0.86 -15.30
C SER A 133 9.52 0.22 -16.13
N PHE A 134 8.52 0.90 -15.58
CA PHE A 134 7.84 2.02 -16.27
C PHE A 134 8.75 3.23 -16.40
N TYR A 135 9.38 3.63 -15.30
CA TYR A 135 10.33 4.74 -15.31
C TYR A 135 11.53 4.46 -16.23
N TYR A 136 12.01 3.22 -16.28
CA TYR A 136 13.12 2.86 -17.16
C TYR A 136 12.72 2.80 -18.65
N GLN A 137 11.44 2.61 -18.99
CA GLN A 137 10.98 2.68 -20.39
C GLN A 137 10.81 4.13 -20.86
N GLU A 138 10.40 5.03 -19.97
CA GLU A 138 10.14 6.43 -20.32
C GLU A 138 11.42 7.29 -20.35
N PHE A 139 12.46 6.90 -19.59
CA PHE A 139 13.72 7.62 -19.56
C PHE A 139 14.85 6.84 -20.27
N PRO A 140 15.59 7.47 -21.20
CA PRO A 140 16.76 6.84 -21.83
C PRO A 140 17.87 6.56 -20.81
N ASP A 141 18.75 5.60 -21.11
CA ASP A 141 19.80 5.13 -20.19
C ASP A 141 20.71 6.24 -19.63
N SER A 142 20.90 7.31 -20.39
CA SER A 142 21.67 8.51 -19.99
C SER A 142 20.99 9.36 -18.90
N LEU A 143 19.67 9.24 -18.70
CA LEU A 143 18.88 10.01 -17.74
C LEU A 143 18.40 9.18 -16.54
N ARG A 144 18.93 7.97 -16.38
CA ARG A 144 18.54 7.05 -15.31
C ARG A 144 18.73 7.64 -13.91
N SER A 145 19.76 8.46 -13.70
CA SER A 145 20.01 9.18 -12.44
C SER A 145 18.94 10.25 -12.17
N THR A 146 18.45 10.92 -13.22
CA THR A 146 17.35 11.89 -13.10
C THR A 146 16.04 11.18 -12.76
N ALA A 147 15.78 10.02 -13.35
CA ALA A 147 14.59 9.22 -13.06
C ALA A 147 14.54 8.78 -11.58
N THR A 148 15.66 8.32 -11.01
CA THR A 148 15.74 7.94 -9.59
C THR A 148 15.63 9.15 -8.65
N ALA A 149 16.18 10.30 -9.04
CA ALA A 149 15.99 11.55 -8.30
C ALA A 149 14.51 11.98 -8.28
N MET A 150 13.81 11.92 -9.43
CA MET A 150 12.38 12.25 -9.52
C MET A 150 11.52 11.30 -8.68
N LEU A 151 11.81 9.99 -8.72
CA LEU A 151 11.15 9.00 -7.87
C LEU A 151 11.30 9.33 -6.37
N SER A 152 12.50 9.74 -5.96
CA SER A 152 12.79 10.12 -4.57
C SER A 152 12.04 11.39 -4.16
N LEU A 153 11.96 12.38 -5.05
CA LEU A 153 11.19 13.62 -4.83
C LEU A 153 9.69 13.33 -4.71
N ILE A 154 9.12 12.54 -5.61
CA ILE A 154 7.70 12.12 -5.57
C ILE A 154 7.40 11.39 -4.27
N THR A 155 8.31 10.51 -3.84
CA THR A 155 8.20 9.80 -2.56
C THR A 155 8.23 10.78 -1.38
N GLY A 156 9.15 11.75 -1.38
CA GLY A 156 9.22 12.81 -0.37
C GLY A 156 7.94 13.63 -0.30
N ILE A 157 7.44 14.11 -1.44
CA ILE A 157 6.17 14.85 -1.54
C ILE A 157 5.02 14.00 -0.99
N SER A 158 4.98 12.70 -1.29
CA SER A 158 3.97 11.78 -0.77
C SER A 158 4.03 11.65 0.76
N PHE A 159 5.22 11.65 1.35
CA PHE A 159 5.38 11.67 2.81
C PHE A 159 4.86 12.98 3.42
N TYR A 160 5.21 14.13 2.83
CA TYR A 160 4.71 15.43 3.31
C TYR A 160 3.20 15.56 3.15
N ALA A 161 2.64 15.17 2.00
CA ALA A 161 1.20 15.17 1.75
C ALA A 161 0.46 14.26 2.73
N GLY A 162 1.04 13.10 3.03
CA GLY A 162 0.52 12.23 4.09
C GLY A 162 0.50 12.92 5.44
N THR A 163 1.62 13.53 5.86
CA THR A 163 1.71 14.23 7.15
C THR A 163 0.71 15.37 7.23
N ALA A 164 0.56 16.14 6.16
CA ALA A 164 -0.44 17.20 6.05
C ALA A 164 -1.87 16.66 6.17
N LEU A 165 -2.17 15.49 5.58
CA LEU A 165 -3.46 14.83 5.73
C LEU A 165 -3.74 14.44 7.20
N ILE A 166 -2.75 13.88 7.90
CA ILE A 166 -2.89 13.56 9.33
C ILE A 166 -3.08 14.84 10.16
N ASP A 167 -2.33 15.89 9.88
CA ASP A 167 -2.47 17.18 10.58
C ASP A 167 -3.85 17.80 10.34
N LEU A 168 -4.35 17.73 9.10
CA LEU A 168 -5.69 18.19 8.75
C LEU A 168 -6.77 17.40 9.50
N ILE A 169 -6.66 16.07 9.53
CA ILE A 169 -7.59 15.21 10.29
C ILE A 169 -7.55 15.59 11.78
N ARG A 170 -6.36 15.80 12.35
CA ARG A 170 -6.21 16.22 13.75
C ARG A 170 -6.84 17.59 14.03
N ARG A 171 -6.74 18.54 13.10
CA ARG A 171 -7.32 19.89 13.26
C ARG A 171 -8.84 19.93 13.08
N VAL A 172 -9.35 19.14 12.13
CA VAL A 172 -10.78 19.15 11.77
C VAL A 172 -11.59 18.22 12.67
N THR A 173 -10.97 17.20 13.24
CA THR A 173 -11.66 16.18 14.02
C THR A 173 -10.99 15.94 15.37
N ASP A 174 -11.79 15.82 16.43
CA ASP A 174 -11.35 15.32 17.73
C ASP A 174 -11.11 13.80 17.74
N TRP A 175 -10.90 13.18 16.56
CA TRP A 175 -10.65 11.74 16.44
C TRP A 175 -9.24 11.34 16.87
N LEU A 176 -8.33 12.30 17.00
CA LEU A 176 -6.94 12.07 17.40
C LEU A 176 -6.50 13.00 18.55
N PRO A 177 -7.10 12.88 19.75
CA PRO A 177 -6.62 13.56 20.94
C PRO A 177 -5.27 12.98 21.38
N ASP A 178 -4.47 13.73 22.15
CA ASP A 178 -3.15 13.29 22.65
C ASP A 178 -3.21 11.96 23.44
N ASN A 179 -4.39 11.60 23.96
CA ASN A 179 -4.68 10.29 24.53
C ASN A 179 -5.28 9.33 23.49
N ILE A 180 -4.47 8.40 23.00
CA ILE A 180 -4.81 7.35 22.02
C ILE A 180 -6.05 6.51 22.42
N ASP A 181 -6.34 6.39 23.72
CA ASP A 181 -7.40 5.53 24.26
C ASP A 181 -8.83 6.06 24.05
N HIS A 182 -8.99 7.33 23.66
CA HIS A 182 -10.30 7.93 23.31
C HIS A 182 -10.39 8.34 21.84
N GLY A 183 -9.30 8.16 21.09
CA GLY A 183 -9.27 8.48 19.66
C GLY A 183 -10.06 7.47 18.84
N ARG A 184 -10.94 7.97 17.96
CA ARG A 184 -11.63 7.15 16.95
C ARG A 184 -10.68 6.83 15.80
N LEU A 185 -9.59 6.09 16.08
CA LEU A 185 -8.59 5.69 15.09
C LEU A 185 -9.22 4.95 13.89
N ASP A 186 -10.31 4.21 14.13
CA ASP A 186 -11.10 3.53 13.09
C ASP A 186 -11.53 4.48 11.96
N ASN A 187 -12.01 5.68 12.30
CA ASN A 187 -12.42 6.66 11.31
C ASN A 187 -11.23 7.18 10.49
N VAL A 188 -10.05 7.31 11.11
CA VAL A 188 -8.82 7.73 10.41
C VAL A 188 -8.40 6.66 9.39
N TYR A 189 -8.46 5.38 9.76
CA TYR A 189 -8.21 4.27 8.83
C TYR A 189 -9.24 4.19 7.71
N TRP A 190 -10.52 4.46 7.98
CA TRP A 190 -11.55 4.54 6.94
C TRP A 190 -11.33 5.70 5.98
N VAL A 191 -10.98 6.90 6.48
CA VAL A 191 -10.63 8.04 5.62
C VAL A 191 -9.42 7.70 4.75
N LEU A 192 -8.38 7.09 5.32
CA LEU A 192 -7.21 6.64 4.56
C LEU A 192 -7.57 5.61 3.48
N THR A 193 -8.50 4.69 3.79
CA THR A 193 -9.00 3.70 2.84
C THR A 193 -9.75 4.37 1.69
N VAL A 194 -10.63 5.34 1.97
CA VAL A 194 -11.36 6.11 0.96
C VAL A 194 -10.40 6.91 0.07
N VAL A 195 -9.42 7.58 0.67
CA VAL A 195 -8.37 8.31 -0.08
C VAL A 195 -7.57 7.35 -0.97
N GLY A 196 -7.24 6.15 -0.47
CA GLY A 196 -6.58 5.10 -1.26
C GLY A 196 -7.42 4.62 -2.45
N ILE A 197 -8.74 4.43 -2.26
CA ILE A 197 -9.66 4.07 -3.35
C ILE A 197 -9.74 5.19 -4.38
N LEU A 198 -9.84 6.44 -3.97
CA LEU A 198 -9.86 7.59 -4.88
C LEU A 198 -8.56 7.69 -5.69
N ASN A 199 -7.41 7.44 -5.06
CA ASN A 199 -6.12 7.37 -5.74
C ASN A 199 -6.11 6.25 -6.81
N PHE A 200 -6.62 5.07 -6.47
CA PHE A 200 -6.74 3.98 -7.42
C PHE A 200 -7.66 4.31 -8.61
N CYS A 201 -8.81 4.95 -8.36
CA CYS A 201 -9.71 5.41 -9.41
C CYS A 201 -9.02 6.43 -10.33
N TYR A 202 -8.28 7.37 -9.75
CA TYR A 202 -7.48 8.33 -10.51
C TYR A 202 -6.43 7.62 -11.38
N TYR A 203 -5.69 6.65 -10.81
CA TYR A 203 -4.74 5.83 -11.55
C TYR A 203 -5.40 5.09 -12.74
N LEU A 204 -6.58 4.49 -12.54
CA LEU A 204 -7.31 3.82 -13.62
C LEU A 204 -7.73 4.79 -14.73
N CYS A 205 -8.18 5.99 -14.39
CA CYS A 205 -8.49 7.03 -15.36
C CYS A 205 -7.24 7.37 -16.19
N CYS A 206 -6.12 7.70 -15.53
CA CYS A 206 -4.86 8.01 -16.20
C CYS A 206 -4.36 6.85 -17.08
N ALA A 207 -4.42 5.61 -16.59
CA ALA A 207 -4.00 4.43 -17.34
C ALA A 207 -4.88 4.20 -18.59
N LYS A 208 -6.19 4.48 -18.51
CA LYS A 208 -7.08 4.43 -19.67
C LYS A 208 -6.75 5.51 -20.69
N PHE A 209 -6.55 6.76 -20.25
CA PHE A 209 -6.18 7.87 -21.12
C PHE A 209 -4.83 7.62 -21.82
N TYR A 210 -3.80 7.17 -21.08
CA TYR A 210 -2.48 6.86 -21.64
C TYR A 210 -2.55 5.74 -22.69
N LYS A 211 -3.32 4.68 -22.42
CA LYS A 211 -3.53 3.60 -23.39
C LYS A 211 -4.27 4.08 -24.64
N PHE A 212 -5.22 5.00 -24.49
CA PHE A 212 -5.96 5.59 -25.61
C PHE A 212 -5.05 6.44 -26.49
N GLU A 213 -4.23 7.31 -25.90
CA GLU A 213 -3.27 8.16 -26.62
C GLU A 213 -2.24 7.33 -27.38
N ASN A 214 -1.70 6.26 -26.78
CA ASN A 214 -0.72 5.40 -27.46
C ASN A 214 -1.34 4.61 -28.62
N VAL A 215 -2.59 4.17 -28.48
CA VAL A 215 -3.33 3.53 -29.59
C VAL A 215 -3.58 4.52 -30.72
N GLN A 216 -3.95 5.76 -30.38
CA GLN A 216 -4.14 6.84 -31.36
C GLN A 216 -2.84 7.15 -32.13
N LYS A 217 -1.71 7.32 -31.42
CA LYS A 217 -0.38 7.54 -32.03
C LYS A 217 0.04 6.38 -32.94
N ALA A 218 -0.23 5.14 -32.54
CA ALA A 218 0.06 3.98 -33.37
C ALA A 218 -0.76 3.99 -34.68
N ILE A 219 -2.07 4.27 -34.59
CA ILE A 219 -2.96 4.38 -35.76
C ILE A 219 -2.51 5.53 -36.69
N GLU A 220 -2.14 6.68 -36.14
CA GLU A 220 -1.63 7.82 -36.92
C GLU A 220 -0.31 7.51 -37.61
N SER A 221 0.60 6.75 -36.96
CA SER A 221 1.86 6.31 -37.57
C SER A 221 1.66 5.33 -38.74
N GLU A 222 0.74 4.37 -38.60
CA GLU A 222 0.35 3.43 -39.66
C GLU A 222 -0.29 4.16 -40.86
N LEU A 223 -1.18 5.11 -40.58
CA LEU A 223 -1.83 5.94 -41.61
C LEU A 223 -0.84 6.89 -42.31
N GLY A 224 0.15 7.41 -41.58
CA GLY A 224 1.23 8.24 -42.14
C GLY A 224 2.18 7.45 -43.03
N CYS A 225 2.54 6.23 -42.61
CA CYS A 225 3.41 5.33 -43.38
C CYS A 225 2.73 4.86 -44.69
N ASN A 226 1.43 4.57 -44.65
CA ASN A 226 0.67 4.16 -45.84
C ASN A 226 0.57 5.26 -46.92
N LYS A 227 0.55 6.54 -46.51
CA LYS A 227 0.55 7.68 -47.45
C LYS A 227 1.92 7.90 -48.11
N SER A 228 3.02 7.54 -47.44
CA SER A 228 4.38 7.66 -47.97
C SER A 228 4.75 6.57 -48.98
N SER A 229 4.09 5.40 -48.94
CA SER A 229 4.40 4.26 -49.82
C SER A 229 3.63 4.28 -51.15
N SER A 230 2.71 5.23 -51.35
CA SER A 230 1.82 5.31 -52.52
C SER A 230 2.08 6.52 -53.43
N GLY A 231 3.15 7.28 -53.20
CA GLY A 231 3.59 8.41 -54.05
C GLY A 231 4.93 8.12 -54.69
#